data_AF-A0A2D2DG77-F1
#
_entry.id   AF-A0A2D2DG77-F1
#
_cell.length_a   1.000
_cell.length_b   1.000
_cell.length_c   1.000
_cell.angle_alpha   90.00
_cell.angle_beta   90.00
_cell.angle_gamma   90.00
#
_symmetry.space_group_name_H-M   'P 1'
#
loop_
_entity.id
_entity.type
_entity.pdbx_description
1 polymer ?
#
loop_
_entity_poly.entity_id
_entity_poly.type
_entity_poly.pdbx_seq_one_letter_code
_entity_poly.pdbx_strand_id
1 'polypeptide(L)'
;MSTFLMILAVIAIVAGAVAAGFYYYQRNQFSRLAGDFKLYAPYLVEQTARVRLRVQPLGREYIGEEDADAYAEMKKLWSGMTNHRMKLLGTFASDEDQRVYIIGQHPDNKIVGLVGLQRGMRPFVEFLKLSSSGTVGVLSGAPGARALRLPTLTVEPNNKASWRSAVAAFASTPEGRALDVNNLIVLFERVHAARMDHQLAAAPTLPQIKSHAAAQGAADSLHGQQLEHALEMNHVAWTEAVQVALLDNTKRKLKLTVETWARLEPQLIVIHAGMNVDDVLAKLAEYPAVDALGVQLKAQELGPLDIFDQMNERLATADRRRLVLKLNSPVAAAIYARAGAMQSAGVSPQALAA
;
A
#
# COMPACT_ATOMS: atom_id res chain seq x y z
N MET A 1 7.52 13.91 63.60
CA MET A 1 6.36 13.74 62.70
C MET A 1 6.23 14.88 61.68
N SER A 2 6.27 16.15 62.10
CA SER A 2 6.13 17.33 61.21
C SER A 2 7.14 17.38 60.05
N THR A 3 8.43 17.13 60.31
CA THR A 3 9.51 17.15 59.31
C THR A 3 9.37 16.08 58.21
N PHE A 4 8.86 14.89 58.56
CA PHE A 4 8.66 13.79 57.61
C PHE A 4 7.50 14.08 56.65
N LEU A 5 6.41 14.65 57.16
CA LEU A 5 5.26 15.08 56.33
C LEU A 5 5.64 16.22 55.38
N MET A 6 6.52 17.14 55.81
CA MET A 6 7.01 18.22 54.97
C MET A 6 7.84 17.71 53.78
N ILE A 7 8.69 16.70 54.01
CA ILE A 7 9.49 16.07 52.96
C ILE A 7 8.58 15.37 51.93
N LEU A 8 7.57 14.63 52.38
CA LEU A 8 6.60 13.99 51.49
C LEU A 8 5.79 15.01 50.66
N ALA A 9 5.39 16.12 51.28
CA ALA A 9 4.69 17.19 50.57
C ALA A 9 5.57 17.83 49.49
N VAL A 10 6.84 18.08 49.78
CA VAL A 10 7.79 18.63 48.79
C VAL A 10 8.02 17.65 47.64
N ILE A 11 8.17 16.36 47.93
CA ILE A 11 8.32 15.32 46.88
C ILE A 11 7.07 15.25 46.00
N ALA A 12 5.87 15.31 46.58
CA ALA A 12 4.62 15.29 45.82
C ALA A 12 4.46 16.52 44.92
N ILE A 13 4.85 17.71 45.39
CA ILE A 13 4.81 18.95 44.60
C ILE A 13 5.82 18.88 43.45
N VAL A 14 7.05 18.41 43.71
CA VAL A 14 8.08 18.26 42.67
C VAL A 14 7.66 17.22 41.65
N ALA A 15 7.14 16.07 42.07
CA ALA A 15 6.62 15.04 41.17
C ALA A 15 5.44 15.55 40.32
N GLY A 16 4.53 16.32 40.92
CA GLY A 16 3.42 16.96 40.21
C GLY A 16 3.90 17.99 39.17
N ALA A 17 4.90 18.81 39.51
CA ALA A 17 5.48 19.78 38.59
C ALA A 17 6.21 19.11 37.42
N VAL A 18 6.95 18.01 37.67
CA VAL A 18 7.61 17.21 36.64
C VAL A 18 6.60 16.54 35.72
N ALA A 19 5.54 15.94 36.27
CA ALA A 19 4.47 15.33 35.47
C ALA A 19 3.73 16.36 34.60
N ALA A 20 3.42 17.53 35.14
CA ALA A 20 2.81 18.63 34.41
C ALA A 20 3.73 19.18 33.30
N GLY A 21 5.03 19.32 33.58
CA GLY A 21 6.04 19.72 32.61
C GLY A 21 6.18 18.69 31.47
N PHE A 22 6.19 17.40 31.80
CA PHE A 22 6.23 16.32 30.83
C PHE A 22 4.96 16.28 29.96
N TYR A 23 3.79 16.43 30.56
CA TYR A 23 2.52 16.50 29.83
C TYR A 23 2.45 17.72 28.91
N TYR A 24 2.92 18.88 29.37
CA TYR A 24 2.99 20.09 28.55
C TYR A 24 3.96 19.94 27.37
N TYR A 25 5.13 19.32 27.61
CA TYR A 25 6.10 19.02 26.57
C TYR A 25 5.53 18.06 25.52
N GLN A 26 4.90 16.96 25.94
CA GLN A 26 4.22 16.04 25.03
C GLN A 26 3.11 16.74 24.25
N ARG A 27 2.25 17.52 24.91
CA ARG A 27 1.16 18.26 24.25
C ARG A 27 1.69 19.25 23.20
N ASN A 28 2.79 19.94 23.49
CA ASN A 28 3.41 20.88 22.56
C ASN A 28 4.07 20.17 21.37
N GLN A 29 4.71 19.02 21.61
CA GLN A 29 5.22 18.13 20.56
C GLN A 29 4.07 17.64 19.66
N PHE A 30 2.99 17.10 20.24
CA PHE A 30 1.81 16.66 19.51
C PHE A 30 1.12 17.80 18.75
N SER A 31 1.03 19.01 19.31
CA SER A 31 0.42 20.14 18.59
C SER A 31 1.26 20.62 17.42
N ARG A 32 2.60 20.56 17.55
CA ARG A 32 3.52 20.85 16.44
C ARG A 32 3.41 19.79 15.36
N LEU A 33 3.49 18.52 15.72
CA LEU A 33 3.30 17.39 14.79
C LEU A 33 1.93 17.43 14.09
N ALA A 34 0.86 17.77 14.80
CA ALA A 34 -0.47 17.92 14.22
C ALA A 34 -0.59 19.16 13.30
N GLY A 35 0.13 20.24 13.62
CA GLY A 35 0.23 21.43 12.77
C GLY A 35 1.01 21.14 11.48
N ASP A 36 2.14 20.46 11.60
CA ASP A 36 2.97 20.02 10.48
C ASP A 36 2.21 19.00 9.62
N PHE A 37 1.52 18.03 10.22
CA PHE A 37 0.70 17.08 9.49
C PHE A 37 -0.42 17.77 8.70
N LYS A 38 -1.12 18.74 9.28
CA LYS A 38 -2.14 19.53 8.56
C LYS A 38 -1.55 20.33 7.39
N LEU A 39 -0.32 20.82 7.54
CA LEU A 39 0.38 21.55 6.49
C LEU A 39 0.78 20.64 5.33
N TYR A 40 1.29 19.44 5.61
CA TYR A 40 1.79 18.51 4.60
C TYR A 40 0.74 17.57 4.03
N ALA A 41 -0.38 17.31 4.72
CA ALA A 41 -1.39 16.32 4.32
C ALA A 41 -1.83 16.43 2.84
N PRO A 42 -2.10 17.62 2.27
CA PRO A 42 -2.48 17.73 0.86
C PRO A 42 -1.36 17.35 -0.13
N TYR A 43 -0.11 17.40 0.33
CA TYR A 43 1.11 17.11 -0.45
C TYR A 43 1.58 15.66 -0.28
N LEU A 44 0.94 14.87 0.57
CA LEU A 44 1.24 13.45 0.71
C LEU A 44 0.45 12.66 -0.35
N VAL A 45 1.15 12.10 -1.33
CA VAL A 45 0.54 11.25 -2.35
C VAL A 45 0.14 9.93 -1.70
N GLU A 46 -1.15 9.60 -1.76
CA GLU A 46 -1.66 8.36 -1.20
C GLU A 46 -0.99 7.13 -1.85
N GLN A 47 -0.20 6.41 -1.05
CA GLN A 47 0.39 5.12 -1.41
C GLN A 47 -0.47 4.05 -0.74
N THR A 48 -1.55 3.66 -1.41
CA THR A 48 -2.54 2.74 -0.81
C THR A 48 -1.94 1.36 -0.62
N ALA A 49 -2.20 0.69 0.51
CA ALA A 49 -1.81 -0.71 0.71
C ALA A 49 -2.57 -1.66 -0.25
N ARG A 50 -2.00 -2.85 -0.49
CA ARG A 50 -2.63 -3.87 -1.36
C ARG A 50 -3.91 -4.38 -0.72
N VAL A 51 -5.04 -4.10 -1.37
CA VAL A 51 -6.34 -4.59 -0.93
C VAL A 51 -6.44 -6.11 -1.12
N ARG A 52 -6.74 -6.81 -0.03
CA ARG A 52 -7.36 -8.14 -0.04
C ARG A 52 -8.83 -7.98 0.35
N LEU A 53 -9.72 -8.67 -0.35
CA LEU A 53 -11.15 -8.61 -0.07
C LEU A 53 -11.59 -9.78 0.80
N ARG A 54 -12.26 -9.48 1.91
CA ARG A 54 -13.05 -10.46 2.66
C ARG A 54 -14.51 -10.36 2.27
N VAL A 55 -15.11 -11.52 2.00
CA VAL A 55 -16.57 -11.63 1.90
C VAL A 55 -17.12 -11.46 3.30
N GLN A 56 -17.91 -10.41 3.53
CA GLN A 56 -18.61 -10.21 4.80
C GLN A 56 -20.02 -9.67 4.58
N PRO A 57 -21.00 -10.09 5.40
CA PRO A 57 -22.23 -9.33 5.52
C PRO A 57 -21.93 -7.96 6.14
N LEU A 58 -22.36 -6.87 5.51
CA LEU A 58 -22.20 -5.53 6.09
C LEU A 58 -23.10 -5.34 7.32
N GLY A 59 -22.49 -5.34 8.51
CA GLY A 59 -23.13 -4.92 9.76
C GLY A 59 -23.07 -3.40 9.96
N ARG A 60 -23.95 -2.84 10.81
CA ARG A 60 -23.96 -1.41 11.18
C ARG A 60 -22.68 -0.94 11.88
N GLU A 61 -21.96 -1.86 12.54
CA GLU A 61 -20.76 -1.55 13.34
C GLU A 61 -19.55 -1.11 12.51
N TYR A 62 -19.53 -1.43 11.21
CA TYR A 62 -18.38 -1.13 10.34
C TYR A 62 -18.32 0.34 9.91
N ILE A 63 -19.44 1.05 9.98
CA ILE A 63 -19.58 2.40 9.45
C ILE A 63 -19.71 3.30 10.66
N GLY A 64 -18.59 3.94 11.03
CA GLY A 64 -18.61 4.95 12.08
C GLY A 64 -19.67 6.00 11.76
N GLU A 65 -20.23 6.63 12.79
CA GLU A 65 -21.26 7.67 12.61
C GLU A 65 -20.79 8.79 11.64
N GLU A 66 -19.48 9.04 11.60
CA GLU A 66 -18.80 9.98 10.72
C GLU A 66 -19.00 9.69 9.22
N ASP A 67 -19.17 8.42 8.82
CA ASP A 67 -19.26 8.00 7.42
C ASP A 67 -20.70 7.64 7.00
N ALA A 68 -21.70 7.88 7.86
CA ALA A 68 -23.09 7.49 7.62
C ALA A 68 -23.69 8.13 6.35
N ASP A 69 -23.40 9.41 6.09
CA ASP A 69 -23.85 10.13 4.90
C ASP A 69 -23.19 9.58 3.62
N ALA A 70 -21.88 9.32 3.68
CA ALA A 70 -21.14 8.74 2.56
C ALA A 70 -21.63 7.32 2.23
N TYR A 71 -22.03 6.55 3.26
CA TYR A 71 -22.65 5.24 3.05
C TYR A 71 -24.08 5.32 2.49
N ALA A 72 -24.87 6.31 2.90
CA ALA A 72 -26.16 6.57 2.28
C ALA A 72 -26.01 6.91 0.79
N GLU A 73 -25.02 7.72 0.44
CA GLU A 73 -24.65 8.03 -0.95
C GLU A 73 -24.19 6.77 -1.70
N MET A 74 -23.37 5.92 -1.07
CA MET A 74 -22.95 4.62 -1.63
C MET A 74 -24.14 3.72 -1.97
N LYS A 75 -25.12 3.61 -1.06
CA LYS A 75 -26.37 2.86 -1.31
C LYS A 75 -27.20 3.47 -2.43
N LYS A 76 -27.23 4.80 -2.55
CA LYS A 76 -27.92 5.49 -3.64
C LYS A 76 -27.27 5.20 -4.99
N LEU A 77 -25.93 5.21 -5.07
CA LEU A 77 -25.19 4.81 -6.27
C LEU A 77 -25.48 3.36 -6.65
N TRP A 78 -25.47 2.45 -5.67
CA TRP A 78 -25.82 1.05 -5.89
C TRP A 78 -27.26 0.85 -6.38
N SER A 79 -28.24 1.54 -5.79
CA SER A 79 -29.63 1.53 -6.26
C SER A 79 -29.75 2.03 -7.70
N GLY A 80 -28.93 3.01 -8.09
CA GLY A 80 -28.78 3.40 -9.49
C GLY A 80 -28.33 2.24 -10.38
N MET A 81 -27.37 1.42 -9.94
CA MET A 81 -26.88 0.28 -10.73
C MET A 81 -27.88 -0.86 -10.83
N THR A 82 -28.65 -1.15 -9.77
CA THR A 82 -29.68 -2.20 -9.78
C THR A 82 -30.83 -1.87 -10.74
N ASN A 83 -31.20 -0.59 -10.86
CA ASN A 83 -32.16 -0.12 -11.87
C ASN A 83 -31.71 -0.42 -13.31
N HIS A 84 -30.42 -0.71 -13.51
CA HIS A 84 -29.83 -1.11 -14.78
C HIS A 84 -29.39 -2.56 -14.78
N ARG A 85 -30.20 -3.40 -14.13
CA ARG A 85 -30.14 -4.87 -14.17
C ARG A 85 -28.86 -5.47 -13.57
N MET A 86 -28.03 -4.68 -12.89
CA MET A 86 -26.92 -5.23 -12.11
C MET A 86 -27.47 -6.09 -10.99
N LYS A 87 -27.06 -7.37 -10.97
CA LYS A 87 -27.43 -8.30 -9.90
C LYS A 87 -26.36 -8.25 -8.81
N LEU A 88 -26.79 -8.10 -7.56
CA LEU A 88 -25.89 -8.14 -6.41
C LEU A 88 -25.18 -9.50 -6.37
N LEU A 89 -23.86 -9.46 -6.23
CA LEU A 89 -23.05 -10.64 -5.93
C LEU A 89 -22.70 -10.70 -4.45
N GLY A 90 -22.45 -9.55 -3.83
CA GLY A 90 -22.21 -9.48 -2.40
C GLY A 90 -21.66 -8.13 -1.96
N THR A 91 -21.37 -8.07 -0.68
CA THR A 91 -20.71 -6.95 -0.03
C THR A 91 -19.36 -7.42 0.52
N PHE A 92 -18.35 -6.59 0.39
CA PHE A 92 -16.97 -6.96 0.68
C PHE A 92 -16.30 -5.83 1.45
N ALA A 93 -15.36 -6.19 2.32
CA ALA A 93 -14.52 -5.26 3.05
C ALA A 93 -13.04 -5.56 2.73
N SER A 94 -12.19 -4.54 2.78
CA SER A 94 -10.74 -4.75 2.76
C SER A 94 -10.27 -5.35 4.08
N ASP A 95 -9.24 -6.20 4.06
CA ASP A 95 -8.62 -6.78 5.26
C ASP A 95 -8.21 -5.78 6.36
N GLU A 96 -7.91 -4.53 6.00
CA GLU A 96 -7.50 -3.45 6.92
C GLU A 96 -8.67 -2.59 7.40
N ASP A 97 -9.90 -3.02 7.09
CA ASP A 97 -11.17 -2.36 7.40
C ASP A 97 -11.30 -0.90 6.89
N GLN A 98 -10.45 -0.48 5.94
CA GLN A 98 -10.45 0.89 5.40
C GLN A 98 -11.43 1.09 4.23
N ARG A 99 -11.87 0.01 3.58
CA ARG A 99 -12.68 0.08 2.36
C ARG A 99 -13.84 -0.93 2.35
N VAL A 100 -14.99 -0.47 1.88
CA VAL A 100 -16.19 -1.27 1.65
C VAL A 100 -16.55 -1.27 0.18
N TYR A 101 -16.98 -2.41 -0.32
CA TYR A 101 -17.44 -2.57 -1.69
C TYR A 101 -18.82 -3.23 -1.73
N ILE A 102 -19.74 -2.67 -2.52
CA ILE A 102 -20.93 -3.37 -3.00
C ILE A 102 -20.63 -3.79 -4.44
N ILE A 103 -20.68 -5.09 -4.71
CA ILE A 103 -20.29 -5.64 -6.01
C ILE A 103 -21.47 -6.34 -6.66
N GLY A 104 -21.66 -6.09 -7.94
CA GLY A 104 -22.62 -6.80 -8.78
C GLY A 104 -22.12 -7.11 -10.17
N GLN A 105 -22.91 -7.91 -10.88
CA GLN A 105 -22.64 -8.24 -12.27
C GLN A 105 -23.87 -8.03 -13.15
N HIS A 106 -23.64 -7.49 -14.34
CA HIS A 106 -24.66 -7.38 -15.38
C HIS A 106 -24.91 -8.75 -16.01
N PRO A 107 -26.15 -9.25 -16.07
CA PRO A 107 -26.45 -10.60 -16.54
C PRO A 107 -26.06 -10.81 -18.01
N ASP A 108 -26.29 -9.80 -18.86
CA ASP A 108 -26.11 -9.92 -20.31
C ASP A 108 -24.66 -9.65 -20.71
N ASN A 109 -24.11 -8.50 -20.33
CA ASN A 109 -22.77 -8.05 -20.77
C ASN A 109 -21.61 -8.58 -19.92
N LYS A 110 -21.90 -9.32 -18.84
CA LYS A 110 -20.94 -9.86 -17.86
C LYS A 110 -20.01 -8.83 -17.21
N ILE A 111 -20.38 -7.56 -17.26
CA ILE A 111 -19.67 -6.45 -16.63
C ILE A 111 -19.84 -6.57 -15.13
N VAL A 112 -18.74 -6.56 -14.40
CA VAL A 112 -18.73 -6.41 -12.95
C VAL A 112 -18.70 -4.93 -12.62
N GLY A 113 -19.56 -4.50 -11.73
CA GLY A 113 -19.61 -3.13 -11.24
C GLY A 113 -19.48 -3.12 -9.73
N LEU A 114 -18.69 -2.18 -9.25
CA LEU A 114 -18.29 -2.05 -7.86
C LEU A 114 -18.61 -0.62 -7.44
N VAL A 115 -19.34 -0.48 -6.34
CA VAL A 115 -19.43 0.80 -5.63
C VAL A 115 -18.54 0.67 -4.41
N GLY A 116 -17.51 1.51 -4.34
CA GLY A 116 -16.55 1.52 -3.25
C GLY A 116 -16.78 2.72 -2.32
N LEU A 117 -16.54 2.52 -1.02
CA LEU A 117 -16.42 3.58 -0.03
C LEU A 117 -15.10 3.39 0.71
N GLN A 118 -14.35 4.47 0.87
CA GLN A 118 -13.16 4.53 1.71
C GLN A 118 -13.41 5.56 2.81
N ARG A 119 -12.94 5.27 4.02
CA ARG A 119 -13.12 6.17 5.18
C ARG A 119 -12.67 7.59 4.86
N GLY A 120 -13.50 8.58 5.19
CA GLY A 120 -13.20 10.00 4.95
C GLY A 120 -13.26 10.44 3.47
N MET A 121 -13.70 9.57 2.55
CA MET A 121 -13.86 9.89 1.13
C MET A 121 -15.30 9.73 0.65
N ARG A 122 -15.62 10.41 -0.46
CA ARG A 122 -16.87 10.15 -1.18
C ARG A 122 -16.86 8.77 -1.83
N PRO A 123 -18.01 8.10 -1.92
CA PRO A 123 -18.10 6.82 -2.61
C PRO A 123 -17.77 6.98 -4.09
N PHE A 124 -17.17 5.94 -4.66
CA PHE A 124 -16.74 5.90 -6.06
C PHE A 124 -17.27 4.65 -6.75
N VAL A 125 -17.20 4.64 -8.08
CA VAL A 125 -17.65 3.51 -8.90
C VAL A 125 -16.52 3.00 -9.76
N GLU A 126 -16.44 1.68 -9.88
CA GLU A 126 -15.49 0.97 -10.73
C GLU A 126 -16.20 -0.14 -11.52
N PHE A 127 -15.73 -0.39 -12.73
CA PHE A 127 -16.25 -1.42 -13.62
C PHE A 127 -15.10 -2.28 -14.13
N LEU A 128 -15.32 -3.59 -14.13
CA LEU A 128 -14.40 -4.61 -14.60
C LEU A 128 -15.09 -5.49 -15.65
N LYS A 129 -14.38 -5.88 -16.70
CA LYS A 129 -14.84 -6.90 -17.65
C LYS A 129 -13.69 -7.83 -18.02
N LEU A 130 -13.83 -9.12 -17.73
CA LEU A 130 -12.90 -10.14 -18.21
C LEU A 130 -13.36 -10.65 -19.58
N SER A 131 -12.59 -10.40 -20.64
CA SER A 131 -12.82 -10.92 -21.98
C SER A 131 -12.56 -12.43 -22.07
N SER A 132 -13.05 -13.04 -23.14
CA SER A 132 -12.75 -14.43 -23.50
C SER A 132 -11.26 -14.72 -23.66
N SER A 133 -10.46 -13.75 -24.11
CA SER A 133 -8.99 -13.87 -24.27
C SER A 133 -8.21 -13.76 -22.95
N GLY A 134 -8.90 -13.58 -21.82
CA GLY A 134 -8.25 -13.33 -20.52
C GLY A 134 -7.85 -11.87 -20.30
N THR A 135 -8.32 -10.94 -21.16
CA THR A 135 -8.10 -9.49 -21.03
C THR A 135 -9.07 -8.90 -20.02
N VAL A 136 -8.58 -8.12 -19.06
CA VAL A 136 -9.40 -7.39 -18.09
C VAL A 136 -9.53 -5.93 -18.53
N GLY A 137 -10.70 -5.49 -18.93
CA GLY A 137 -11.00 -4.07 -19.08
C GLY A 137 -11.39 -3.45 -17.74
N VAL A 138 -10.90 -2.23 -17.46
CA VAL A 138 -11.15 -1.50 -16.20
C VAL A 138 -11.56 -0.07 -16.51
N LEU A 139 -12.68 0.38 -15.93
CA LEU A 139 -13.08 1.79 -15.91
C LEU A 139 -13.30 2.20 -14.45
N SER A 140 -12.52 3.14 -13.92
CA SER A 140 -12.58 3.53 -12.51
C SER A 140 -12.78 5.04 -12.37
N GLY A 141 -13.73 5.42 -11.51
CA GLY A 141 -13.86 6.78 -10.97
C GLY A 141 -13.23 6.91 -9.58
N ALA A 142 -12.44 5.93 -9.14
CA ALA A 142 -11.75 6.01 -7.86
C ALA A 142 -10.74 7.18 -7.84
N PRO A 143 -10.57 7.88 -6.70
CA PRO A 143 -9.54 8.89 -6.54
C PRO A 143 -8.15 8.35 -6.89
N GLY A 144 -7.36 9.14 -7.62
CA GLY A 144 -6.00 8.76 -8.04
C GLY A 144 -5.91 7.69 -9.14
N ALA A 145 -7.03 7.28 -9.75
CA ALA A 145 -7.02 6.33 -10.86
C ALA A 145 -6.27 6.89 -12.09
N ARG A 146 -5.08 6.33 -12.38
CA ARG A 146 -4.33 6.60 -13.62
C ARG A 146 -4.71 5.61 -14.72
N ALA A 147 -4.54 6.02 -15.98
CA ALA A 147 -4.65 5.11 -17.12
C ALA A 147 -3.58 4.02 -17.02
N LEU A 148 -3.96 2.76 -16.77
CA LEU A 148 -3.05 1.63 -16.84
C LEU A 148 -3.19 0.91 -18.19
N ARG A 149 -2.05 0.51 -18.75
CA ARG A 149 -1.98 -0.51 -19.81
C ARG A 149 -1.18 -1.67 -19.27
N LEU A 150 -1.86 -2.74 -18.89
CA LEU A 150 -1.23 -4.04 -18.72
C LEU A 150 -1.36 -4.77 -20.07
N PRO A 151 -0.48 -5.72 -20.42
CA PRO A 151 -0.89 -6.75 -21.37
C PRO A 151 -2.20 -7.30 -20.81
N THR A 152 -3.22 -7.50 -21.64
CA THR A 152 -4.56 -7.83 -21.15
C THR A 152 -5.31 -6.69 -20.39
N LEU A 153 -5.10 -5.38 -20.64
CA LEU A 153 -5.90 -4.29 -20.02
C LEU A 153 -5.97 -2.97 -20.83
N THR A 154 -7.19 -2.46 -21.07
CA THR A 154 -7.42 -1.08 -21.55
C THR A 154 -8.09 -0.28 -20.43
N VAL A 155 -7.53 0.88 -20.08
CA VAL A 155 -8.06 1.82 -19.09
C VAL A 155 -8.25 3.18 -19.72
N GLU A 156 -9.45 3.73 -19.57
CA GLU A 156 -9.70 5.16 -19.75
C GLU A 156 -10.14 5.74 -18.40
N PRO A 157 -9.32 6.61 -17.76
CA PRO A 157 -9.76 7.34 -16.58
C PRO A 157 -10.85 8.32 -17.01
N ASN A 158 -12.02 8.20 -16.39
CA ASN A 158 -13.08 9.18 -16.54
C ASN A 158 -13.47 9.68 -15.15
N ASN A 159 -13.11 10.94 -14.86
CA ASN A 159 -13.44 11.65 -13.62
C ASN A 159 -14.96 11.83 -13.43
N LYS A 160 -15.77 11.41 -14.42
CA LYS A 160 -17.22 11.33 -14.41
C LYS A 160 -17.69 9.97 -14.95
N ALA A 161 -17.10 8.87 -14.49
CA ALA A 161 -17.50 7.52 -14.88
C ALA A 161 -18.99 7.27 -14.55
N SER A 162 -19.87 7.59 -15.51
CA SER A 162 -21.28 7.23 -15.40
C SER A 162 -21.41 5.76 -15.76
N TRP A 163 -22.15 4.99 -14.96
CA TRP A 163 -22.36 3.58 -15.19
C TRP A 163 -23.01 3.32 -16.58
N ARG A 164 -23.77 4.28 -17.14
CA ARG A 164 -24.31 4.23 -18.52
C ARG A 164 -23.21 4.18 -19.56
N SER A 165 -22.27 5.13 -19.47
CA SER A 165 -21.12 5.22 -20.36
C SER A 165 -20.22 4.00 -20.23
N ALA A 166 -20.05 3.47 -19.01
CA ALA A 166 -19.27 2.26 -18.76
C ALA A 166 -19.88 1.02 -19.42
N VAL A 167 -21.20 0.82 -19.28
CA VAL A 167 -21.91 -0.30 -19.90
C VAL A 167 -21.82 -0.21 -21.43
N ALA A 168 -21.99 0.98 -22.01
CA ALA A 168 -21.85 1.18 -23.45
C ALA A 168 -20.42 0.92 -23.94
N ALA A 169 -19.41 1.44 -23.24
CA ALA A 169 -18.00 1.25 -23.57
C ALA A 169 -17.57 -0.22 -23.46
N PHE A 170 -18.09 -0.96 -22.49
CA PHE A 170 -17.80 -2.38 -22.38
C PHE A 170 -18.65 -3.26 -23.29
N ALA A 171 -19.87 -2.85 -23.66
CA ALA A 171 -20.69 -3.59 -24.62
C ALA A 171 -20.05 -3.64 -26.03
N SER A 172 -19.25 -2.65 -26.40
CA SER A 172 -18.53 -2.60 -27.68
C SER A 172 -17.22 -3.41 -27.72
N THR A 173 -16.82 -4.05 -26.62
CA THR A 173 -15.59 -4.86 -26.51
C THR A 173 -15.92 -6.37 -26.57
N PRO A 174 -14.95 -7.26 -26.89
CA PRO A 174 -15.18 -8.70 -27.06
C PRO A 174 -15.98 -9.35 -25.92
N GLU A 175 -16.64 -10.48 -26.19
CA GLU A 175 -17.51 -11.19 -25.24
C GLU A 175 -16.84 -11.40 -23.87
N GLY A 176 -17.56 -11.03 -22.80
CA GLY A 176 -17.10 -11.17 -21.42
C GLY A 176 -17.45 -12.53 -20.83
N ARG A 177 -16.67 -12.98 -19.83
CA ARG A 177 -16.95 -14.20 -19.07
C ARG A 177 -17.79 -13.87 -17.83
N ALA A 178 -18.76 -14.73 -17.52
CA ALA A 178 -19.38 -14.72 -16.19
C ALA A 178 -18.32 -15.08 -15.14
N LEU A 179 -18.36 -14.41 -14.00
CA LEU A 179 -17.41 -14.63 -12.91
C LEU A 179 -18.21 -15.02 -11.68
N ASP A 180 -17.92 -16.17 -11.11
CA ASP A 180 -18.35 -16.45 -9.75
C ASP A 180 -17.62 -15.53 -8.77
N VAL A 181 -18.11 -15.50 -7.52
CA VAL A 181 -17.61 -14.62 -6.46
C VAL A 181 -16.12 -14.82 -6.20
N ASN A 182 -15.61 -16.06 -6.22
CA ASN A 182 -14.21 -16.34 -5.94
C ASN A 182 -13.30 -15.84 -7.04
N ASN A 183 -13.66 -16.11 -8.30
CA ASN A 183 -12.94 -15.63 -9.47
C ASN A 183 -12.97 -14.10 -9.57
N LEU A 184 -14.06 -13.47 -9.11
CA LEU A 184 -14.16 -12.02 -9.01
C LEU A 184 -13.22 -11.44 -7.97
N ILE A 185 -13.15 -12.01 -6.77
CA ILE A 185 -12.23 -11.56 -5.71
C ILE A 185 -10.79 -11.60 -6.24
N VAL A 186 -10.39 -12.74 -6.80
CA VAL A 186 -9.03 -12.92 -7.36
C VAL A 186 -8.77 -11.91 -8.48
N LEU A 187 -9.75 -11.68 -9.36
CA LEU A 187 -9.63 -10.70 -10.43
C LEU A 187 -9.44 -9.27 -9.88
N PHE A 188 -10.28 -8.87 -8.94
CA PHE A 188 -10.22 -7.55 -8.32
C PHE A 188 -8.88 -7.33 -7.61
N GLU A 189 -8.45 -8.27 -6.77
CA GLU A 189 -7.17 -8.19 -6.06
C GLU A 189 -5.98 -8.14 -7.02
N ARG A 190 -6.05 -8.85 -8.15
CA ARG A 190 -5.02 -8.80 -9.19
C ARG A 190 -4.98 -7.44 -9.89
N VAL A 191 -6.14 -6.90 -10.25
CA VAL A 191 -6.23 -5.56 -10.86
C VAL A 191 -5.69 -4.52 -9.90
N HIS A 192 -6.11 -4.56 -8.64
CA HIS A 192 -5.68 -3.62 -7.62
C HIS A 192 -4.17 -3.70 -7.36
N ALA A 193 -3.62 -4.90 -7.19
CA ALA A 193 -2.18 -5.13 -7.05
C ALA A 193 -1.40 -4.58 -8.26
N ALA A 194 -1.90 -4.77 -9.48
CA ALA A 194 -1.24 -4.25 -10.67
C ALA A 194 -1.32 -2.71 -10.77
N ARG A 195 -2.40 -2.08 -10.30
CA ARG A 195 -2.47 -0.61 -10.19
C ARG A 195 -1.44 -0.08 -9.23
N MET A 196 -1.35 -0.69 -8.06
CA MET A 196 -0.34 -0.36 -7.08
C MET A 196 1.06 -0.54 -7.63
N ASP A 197 1.32 -1.66 -8.30
CA ASP A 197 2.64 -1.92 -8.86
C ASP A 197 3.05 -0.84 -9.86
N HIS A 198 2.10 -0.32 -10.63
CA HIS A 198 2.32 0.80 -11.53
C HIS A 198 2.51 2.13 -10.80
N GLN A 199 1.73 2.41 -9.75
CA GLN A 199 1.88 3.62 -8.93
C GLN A 199 3.23 3.64 -8.22
N LEU A 200 3.70 2.48 -7.77
CA LEU A 200 4.95 2.29 -7.05
C LEU A 200 6.16 2.07 -7.96
N ALA A 201 5.98 2.03 -9.28
CA ALA A 201 7.07 1.78 -10.23
C ALA A 201 8.18 2.85 -10.19
N ALA A 202 7.86 4.06 -9.72
CA ALA A 202 8.81 5.14 -9.49
C ALA A 202 8.40 5.99 -8.29
N ALA A 203 9.39 6.54 -7.58
CA ALA A 203 9.14 7.46 -6.48
C ALA A 203 8.41 8.72 -6.96
N PRO A 204 7.50 9.29 -6.14
CA PRO A 204 6.83 10.54 -6.47
C PRO A 204 7.81 11.69 -6.70
N THR A 205 7.61 12.45 -7.78
CA THR A 205 8.43 13.65 -8.07
C THR A 205 7.77 14.91 -7.52
N LEU A 206 8.56 15.97 -7.29
CA LEU A 206 8.03 17.28 -6.86
C LEU A 206 6.87 17.79 -7.74
N PRO A 207 6.94 17.75 -9.09
CA PRO A 207 5.80 18.14 -9.92
C PRO A 207 4.54 17.31 -9.67
N GLN A 208 4.68 16.00 -9.41
CA GLN A 208 3.54 15.12 -9.12
C GLN A 208 2.92 15.44 -7.76
N ILE A 209 3.75 15.70 -6.74
CA ILE A 209 3.32 16.11 -5.40
C ILE A 209 2.53 17.42 -5.48
N LYS A 210 3.04 18.43 -6.20
CA LYS A 210 2.35 19.70 -6.40
C LYS A 210 1.03 19.55 -7.15
N SER A 211 1.03 18.74 -8.22
CA SER A 211 -0.20 18.47 -8.98
C SER A 211 -1.25 17.74 -8.14
N HIS A 212 -0.84 16.84 -7.24
CA HIS A 212 -1.72 16.16 -6.31
C HIS A 212 -2.32 17.14 -5.30
N ALA A 213 -1.49 17.97 -4.68
CA ALA A 213 -1.94 18.99 -3.73
C ALA A 213 -2.94 19.97 -4.34
N ALA A 214 -2.67 20.44 -5.57
CA ALA A 214 -3.60 21.29 -6.31
C ALA A 214 -4.94 20.59 -6.58
N ALA A 215 -4.93 19.30 -6.89
CA ALA A 215 -6.16 18.51 -7.09
C ALA A 215 -6.98 18.34 -5.80
N GLN A 216 -6.34 18.39 -4.63
CA GLN A 216 -7.00 18.45 -3.32
C GLN A 216 -7.45 19.85 -2.92
N GLY A 217 -7.23 20.87 -3.77
CA GLY A 217 -7.61 22.26 -3.50
C GLY A 217 -6.63 23.01 -2.61
N ALA A 218 -5.42 22.50 -2.41
CA ALA A 218 -4.37 23.23 -1.70
C ALA A 218 -3.82 24.37 -2.58
N ALA A 219 -3.59 25.54 -1.96
CA ALA A 219 -2.81 26.61 -2.58
C ALA A 219 -1.33 26.19 -2.68
N ASP A 220 -0.59 26.66 -3.70
CA ASP A 220 0.87 26.44 -3.84
C ASP A 220 1.61 27.26 -2.78
N SER A 221 1.53 26.81 -1.53
CA SER A 221 1.96 27.52 -0.32
C SER A 221 3.27 27.00 0.26
N LEU A 222 3.70 25.79 -0.11
CA LEU A 222 4.99 25.24 0.31
C LEU A 222 6.11 25.75 -0.59
N HIS A 223 7.19 26.22 0.02
CA HIS A 223 8.35 26.76 -0.68
C HIS A 223 9.66 26.28 -0.04
N GLY A 224 10.74 26.25 -0.85
CA GLY A 224 12.09 25.91 -0.39
C GLY A 224 12.16 24.60 0.40
N GLN A 225 12.68 24.68 1.62
CA GLN A 225 12.87 23.53 2.52
C GLN A 225 11.58 22.75 2.83
N GLN A 226 10.41 23.39 2.79
CA GLN A 226 9.14 22.68 3.03
C GLN A 226 8.78 21.73 1.87
N LEU A 227 9.14 22.10 0.64
CA LEU A 227 8.95 21.20 -0.51
C LEU A 227 9.93 20.03 -0.48
N GLU A 228 11.18 20.30 -0.08
CA GLU A 228 12.19 19.24 0.11
C GLU A 228 11.75 18.26 1.20
N HIS A 229 11.24 18.77 2.33
CA HIS A 229 10.72 17.92 3.39
C HIS A 229 9.47 17.13 2.95
N ALA A 230 8.55 17.74 2.20
CA ALA A 230 7.40 17.04 1.65
C ALA A 230 7.83 15.93 0.67
N LEU A 231 8.87 16.17 -0.14
CA LEU A 231 9.45 15.15 -1.03
C LEU A 231 10.05 13.99 -0.22
N GLU A 232 10.82 14.29 0.82
CA GLU A 232 11.41 13.30 1.72
C GLU A 232 10.34 12.42 2.37
N MET A 233 9.29 13.02 2.93
CA MET A 233 8.14 12.29 3.50
C MET A 233 7.48 11.37 2.48
N ASN A 234 7.27 11.84 1.25
CA ASN A 234 6.72 11.01 0.17
C ASN A 234 7.66 9.87 -0.22
N HIS A 235 8.97 10.08 -0.21
CA HIS A 235 9.97 9.06 -0.54
C HIS A 235 10.02 7.95 0.53
N VAL A 236 9.96 8.33 1.81
CA VAL A 236 9.86 7.37 2.93
C VAL A 236 8.58 6.53 2.79
N ALA A 237 7.42 7.19 2.64
CA ALA A 237 6.14 6.49 2.46
C ALA A 237 6.13 5.58 1.22
N TRP A 238 6.73 6.02 0.11
CA TRP A 238 6.88 5.21 -1.09
C TRP A 238 7.76 3.98 -0.86
N THR A 239 8.89 4.13 -0.16
CA THR A 239 9.80 3.02 0.14
C THR A 239 9.11 1.96 1.00
N GLU A 240 8.39 2.38 2.03
CA GLU A 240 7.59 1.47 2.87
C GLU A 240 6.52 0.73 2.06
N ALA A 241 5.79 1.45 1.19
CA ALA A 241 4.77 0.85 0.34
C ALA A 241 5.35 -0.13 -0.69
N VAL A 242 6.51 0.18 -1.28
CA VAL A 242 7.27 -0.73 -2.17
C VAL A 242 7.66 -2.00 -1.42
N GLN A 243 8.17 -1.88 -0.20
CA GLN A 243 8.58 -3.03 0.60
C GLN A 243 7.40 -3.95 0.91
N VAL A 244 6.25 -3.38 1.31
CA VAL A 244 5.01 -4.14 1.54
C VAL A 244 4.55 -4.85 0.25
N ALA A 245 4.57 -4.16 -0.89
CA ALA A 245 4.17 -4.74 -2.18
C ALA A 245 5.10 -5.88 -2.62
N LEU A 246 6.41 -5.75 -2.42
CA LEU A 246 7.41 -6.78 -2.73
C LEU A 246 7.26 -8.01 -1.83
N LEU A 247 7.00 -7.82 -0.54
CA LEU A 247 6.72 -8.91 0.40
C LEU A 247 5.43 -9.65 0.03
N ASP A 248 4.36 -8.94 -0.33
CA ASP A 248 3.12 -9.56 -0.81
C ASP A 248 3.33 -10.34 -2.12
N ASN A 249 4.10 -9.80 -3.08
CA ASN A 249 4.50 -10.51 -4.30
C ASN A 249 5.30 -11.79 -3.98
N THR A 250 6.19 -11.73 -2.99
CA THR A 250 6.97 -12.87 -2.51
C THR A 250 6.06 -13.95 -1.95
N LYS A 251 5.15 -13.58 -1.04
CA LYS A 251 4.15 -14.50 -0.47
C LYS A 251 3.34 -15.20 -1.56
N ARG A 252 2.86 -14.45 -2.56
CA ARG A 252 2.07 -14.99 -3.69
C ARG A 252 2.88 -15.96 -4.54
N LYS A 253 4.13 -15.62 -4.90
CA LYS A 253 4.97 -16.49 -5.72
C LYS A 253 5.34 -17.78 -5.00
N LEU A 254 5.67 -17.70 -3.72
CA LEU A 254 6.03 -18.86 -2.91
C LEU A 254 4.83 -19.71 -2.49
N LYS A 255 3.59 -19.22 -2.66
CA LYS A 255 2.33 -19.92 -2.31
C LYS A 255 2.31 -20.45 -0.87
N LEU A 256 2.85 -19.69 0.07
CA LEU A 256 2.99 -20.10 1.46
C LEU A 256 1.67 -19.94 2.23
N THR A 257 1.47 -20.79 3.23
CA THR A 257 0.38 -20.64 4.20
C THR A 257 0.57 -19.37 5.05
N VAL A 258 -0.49 -18.90 5.70
CA VAL A 258 -0.42 -17.73 6.59
C VAL A 258 0.58 -17.96 7.73
N GLU A 259 0.59 -19.15 8.32
CA GLU A 259 1.47 -19.50 9.43
C GLU A 259 2.95 -19.59 9.01
N THR A 260 3.24 -20.22 7.86
CA THR A 260 4.60 -20.27 7.32
C THR A 260 5.09 -18.88 6.96
N TRP A 261 4.23 -18.05 6.35
CA TRP A 261 4.56 -16.68 6.02
C TRP A 261 4.88 -15.84 7.27
N ALA A 262 4.06 -15.91 8.32
CA ALA A 262 4.26 -15.15 9.56
C ALA A 262 5.60 -15.47 10.25
N ARG A 263 6.09 -16.71 10.11
CA ARG A 263 7.43 -17.11 10.62
C ARG A 263 8.56 -16.65 9.71
N LEU A 264 8.34 -16.65 8.40
CA LEU A 264 9.36 -16.31 7.41
C LEU A 264 9.56 -14.80 7.26
N GLU A 265 8.47 -14.03 7.18
CA GLU A 265 8.47 -12.60 6.86
C GLU A 265 9.48 -11.78 7.69
N PRO A 266 9.59 -11.94 9.03
CA PRO A 266 10.56 -11.18 9.82
C PRO A 266 12.02 -11.53 9.53
N GLN A 267 12.28 -12.66 8.89
CA GLN A 267 13.61 -13.14 8.55
C GLN A 267 14.04 -12.75 7.12
N LEU A 268 13.14 -12.11 6.36
CA LEU A 268 13.42 -11.66 5.00
C LEU A 268 14.08 -10.28 4.98
N ILE A 269 15.04 -10.12 4.08
CA ILE A 269 15.67 -8.86 3.74
C ILE A 269 15.26 -8.52 2.30
N VAL A 270 14.63 -7.37 2.14
CA VAL A 270 14.21 -6.85 0.83
C VAL A 270 15.25 -5.83 0.38
N ILE A 271 15.85 -6.05 -0.79
CA ILE A 271 16.70 -5.08 -1.47
C ILE A 271 16.04 -4.73 -2.80
N HIS A 272 15.89 -3.45 -3.11
CA HIS A 272 15.27 -3.01 -4.35
C HIS A 272 16.00 -1.83 -4.99
N ALA A 273 15.82 -1.68 -6.31
CA ALA A 273 16.49 -0.65 -7.11
C ALA A 273 16.17 0.80 -6.66
N GLY A 274 15.06 0.99 -5.96
CA GLY A 274 14.65 2.27 -5.39
C GLY A 274 15.28 2.67 -4.06
N MET A 275 16.08 1.80 -3.43
CA MET A 275 16.68 2.11 -2.12
C MET A 275 17.82 3.11 -2.25
N ASN A 276 18.03 3.93 -1.22
CA ASN A 276 19.29 4.64 -1.06
C ASN A 276 20.41 3.62 -0.77
N VAL A 277 21.58 3.83 -1.36
CA VAL A 277 22.77 3.02 -1.11
C VAL A 277 23.09 2.98 0.38
N ASP A 278 22.95 4.10 1.10
CA ASP A 278 23.24 4.14 2.53
C ASP A 278 22.31 3.21 3.35
N ASP A 279 21.05 3.08 2.93
CA ASP A 279 20.10 2.12 3.54
C ASP A 279 20.48 0.68 3.25
N VAL A 280 21.03 0.39 2.07
CA VAL A 280 21.57 -0.93 1.72
C VAL A 280 22.77 -1.27 2.59
N LEU A 281 23.69 -0.31 2.78
CA LEU A 281 24.85 -0.47 3.65
C LEU A 281 24.41 -0.78 5.08
N ALA A 282 23.39 -0.07 5.58
CA ALA A 282 22.84 -0.29 6.90
C ALA A 282 22.28 -1.70 7.11
N LYS A 283 21.84 -2.42 6.06
CA LYS A 283 21.36 -3.81 6.19
C LYS A 283 22.45 -4.80 6.60
N LEU A 284 23.72 -4.48 6.38
CA LEU A 284 24.88 -5.32 6.70
C LEU A 284 25.87 -4.63 7.66
N ALA A 285 25.48 -3.52 8.28
CA ALA A 285 26.32 -2.74 9.18
C ALA A 285 26.76 -3.47 10.47
N GLU A 286 26.20 -4.66 10.74
CA GLU A 286 26.65 -5.53 11.84
C GLU A 286 28.05 -6.14 11.58
N TYR A 287 28.61 -5.97 10.38
CA TYR A 287 29.91 -6.51 9.98
C TYR A 287 30.94 -5.40 9.69
N PRO A 288 31.87 -5.09 10.60
CA PRO A 288 32.84 -3.99 10.44
C PRO A 288 33.72 -4.06 9.19
N ALA A 289 33.95 -5.27 8.66
CA ALA A 289 34.72 -5.49 7.44
C ALA A 289 34.00 -4.97 6.17
N VAL A 290 32.71 -4.67 6.27
CA VAL A 290 31.83 -4.33 5.15
C VAL A 290 31.71 -2.81 4.96
N ASP A 291 32.02 -2.00 5.97
CA ASP A 291 31.94 -0.54 5.91
C ASP A 291 32.91 0.06 4.88
N ALA A 292 34.18 -0.36 4.90
CA ALA A 292 35.19 0.13 3.95
C ALA A 292 34.88 -0.29 2.51
N LEU A 293 34.36 -1.51 2.32
CA LEU A 293 33.93 -2.01 1.02
C LEU A 293 32.69 -1.25 0.52
N GLY A 294 31.74 -0.95 1.41
CA GLY A 294 30.53 -0.19 1.08
C GLY A 294 30.84 1.19 0.52
N VAL A 295 31.79 1.91 1.13
CA VAL A 295 32.26 3.21 0.62
C VAL A 295 32.91 3.07 -0.76
N GLN A 296 33.71 2.03 -0.97
CA GLN A 296 34.35 1.77 -2.27
C GLN A 296 33.33 1.43 -3.36
N LEU A 297 32.31 0.63 -3.06
CA LEU A 297 31.28 0.24 -4.00
C LEU A 297 30.34 1.41 -4.33
N LYS A 298 30.03 2.26 -3.35
CA LYS A 298 29.28 3.51 -3.56
C LYS A 298 29.98 4.43 -4.57
N ALA A 299 31.32 4.51 -4.53
CA ALA A 299 32.11 5.31 -5.46
C ALA A 299 32.13 4.76 -6.91
N GLN A 300 31.72 3.51 -7.14
CA GLN A 300 31.66 2.88 -8.46
C GLN A 300 30.31 3.11 -9.18
N GLU A 301 29.42 3.93 -8.61
CA GLU A 301 28.09 4.22 -9.17
C GLU A 301 27.23 2.96 -9.43
N LEU A 302 27.47 1.90 -8.65
CA LEU A 302 26.71 0.66 -8.74
C LEU A 302 25.30 0.83 -8.17
N GLY A 303 24.37 0.03 -8.70
CA GLY A 303 22.99 0.02 -8.21
C GLY A 303 22.86 -0.63 -6.82
N PRO A 304 21.80 -0.34 -6.05
CA PRO A 304 21.54 -0.92 -4.73
C PRO A 304 21.63 -2.45 -4.67
N LEU A 305 21.14 -3.14 -5.70
CA LEU A 305 21.16 -4.60 -5.79
C LEU A 305 22.58 -5.14 -5.94
N ASP A 306 23.36 -4.55 -6.85
CA ASP A 306 24.73 -4.99 -7.13
C ASP A 306 25.65 -4.73 -5.94
N ILE A 307 25.46 -3.60 -5.25
CA ILE A 307 26.18 -3.26 -4.02
C ILE A 307 25.90 -4.34 -2.96
N PHE A 308 24.63 -4.67 -2.72
CA PHE A 308 24.28 -5.69 -1.73
C PHE A 308 24.85 -7.07 -2.09
N ASP A 309 24.72 -7.51 -3.35
CA ASP A 309 25.23 -8.80 -3.80
C ASP A 309 26.74 -8.89 -3.58
N GLN A 310 27.51 -7.88 -3.99
CA GLN A 310 28.96 -7.86 -3.81
C GLN A 310 29.39 -7.84 -2.34
N MET A 311 28.70 -7.08 -1.48
CA MET A 311 28.98 -7.09 -0.04
C MET A 311 28.67 -8.45 0.58
N ASN A 312 27.51 -9.02 0.24
CA ASN A 312 27.05 -10.29 0.76
C ASN A 312 27.97 -11.46 0.33
N GLU A 313 28.54 -11.41 -0.88
CA GLU A 313 29.53 -12.39 -1.34
C GLU A 313 30.84 -12.37 -0.53
N ARG A 314 31.20 -11.22 0.05
CA ARG A 314 32.42 -11.08 0.87
C ARG A 314 32.26 -11.58 2.30
N LEU A 315 31.04 -11.80 2.76
CA LEU A 315 30.78 -12.38 4.08
C LEU A 315 31.19 -13.86 4.15
N ALA A 316 31.47 -14.34 5.36
CA ALA A 316 31.68 -15.76 5.62
C ALA A 316 30.42 -16.55 5.27
N THR A 317 30.55 -17.78 4.77
CA THR A 317 29.43 -18.60 4.25
C THR A 317 28.26 -18.75 5.23
N ALA A 318 28.53 -18.75 6.54
CA ALA A 318 27.51 -18.83 7.58
C ALA A 318 26.68 -17.53 7.71
N ASP A 319 27.30 -16.38 7.42
CA ASP A 319 26.72 -15.05 7.52
C ASP A 319 26.01 -14.60 6.24
N ARG A 320 26.36 -15.20 5.10
CA ARG A 320 25.77 -14.88 3.80
C ARG A 320 24.25 -15.03 3.82
N ARG A 321 23.58 -13.98 3.36
CA ARG A 321 22.15 -14.01 3.07
C ARG A 321 21.93 -14.78 1.77
N ARG A 322 20.98 -15.70 1.77
CA ARG A 322 20.65 -16.54 0.62
C ARG A 322 19.54 -15.88 -0.16
N LEU A 323 19.74 -15.76 -1.47
CA LEU A 323 18.70 -15.30 -2.38
C LEU A 323 17.53 -16.29 -2.34
N VAL A 324 16.35 -15.78 -2.02
CA VAL A 324 15.08 -16.50 -2.03
C VAL A 324 14.38 -16.31 -3.38
N LEU A 325 14.31 -15.06 -3.85
CA LEU A 325 13.50 -14.72 -5.02
C LEU A 325 13.96 -13.40 -5.65
N LYS A 326 13.91 -13.33 -6.99
CA LYS A 326 14.00 -12.07 -7.73
C LYS A 326 12.62 -11.64 -8.24
N LEU A 327 12.34 -10.35 -8.09
CA LEU A 327 11.08 -9.71 -8.49
C LEU A 327 11.40 -8.54 -9.43
N ASN A 328 10.51 -8.31 -10.40
CA ASN A 328 10.62 -7.20 -11.36
C ASN A 328 9.56 -6.11 -11.13
N SER A 329 8.73 -6.26 -10.08
CA SER A 329 7.56 -5.42 -9.85
C SER A 329 7.24 -5.33 -8.35
N PRO A 330 6.87 -4.14 -7.82
CA PRO A 330 6.73 -2.84 -8.52
C PRO A 330 8.03 -2.30 -9.12
N VAL A 331 9.15 -2.58 -8.47
CA VAL A 331 10.50 -2.26 -8.91
C VAL A 331 11.35 -3.53 -8.94
N ALA A 332 12.48 -3.50 -9.64
CA ALA A 332 13.44 -4.60 -9.58
C ALA A 332 13.93 -4.80 -8.14
N ALA A 333 13.85 -6.03 -7.65
CA ALA A 333 14.16 -6.37 -6.28
C ALA A 333 14.68 -7.81 -6.13
N ALA A 334 15.46 -8.01 -5.08
CA ALA A 334 15.92 -9.31 -4.64
C ALA A 334 15.58 -9.50 -3.16
N ILE A 335 15.03 -10.67 -2.86
CA ILE A 335 14.59 -11.06 -1.52
C ILE A 335 15.60 -12.06 -0.99
N TYR A 336 16.16 -11.80 0.17
CA TYR A 336 17.15 -12.65 0.81
C TYR A 336 16.65 -13.14 2.17
N ALA A 337 17.19 -14.25 2.65
CA ALA A 337 16.96 -14.74 4.01
C ALA A 337 18.27 -15.26 4.62
N ARG A 338 18.33 -15.38 5.94
CA ARG A 338 19.46 -16.07 6.59
C ARG A 338 19.50 -17.55 6.17
N ALA A 339 20.68 -18.16 6.17
CA ALA A 339 20.81 -19.60 5.97
C ALA A 339 19.94 -20.36 7.00
N GLY A 340 19.13 -21.32 6.55
CA GLY A 340 18.24 -22.08 7.41
C GLY A 340 16.86 -21.43 7.68
N ALA A 341 16.66 -20.15 7.36
CA ALA A 341 15.42 -19.42 7.64
C ALA A 341 14.19 -20.01 6.92
N MET A 342 14.39 -20.46 5.69
CA MET A 342 13.31 -21.09 4.91
C MET A 342 12.91 -22.43 5.52
N GLN A 343 13.88 -23.24 5.95
CA GLN A 343 13.63 -24.53 6.60
C GLN A 343 12.97 -24.33 7.97
N SER A 344 13.44 -23.37 8.77
CA SER A 344 12.88 -23.07 10.10
C SER A 344 11.44 -22.54 10.03
N ALA A 345 11.10 -21.80 8.97
CA ALA A 345 9.73 -21.37 8.72
C ALA A 345 8.81 -22.50 8.22
N GLY A 346 9.37 -23.67 7.89
CA GLY A 346 8.62 -24.81 7.35
C GLY A 346 8.30 -24.69 5.86
N VAL A 347 9.10 -23.95 5.09
CA VAL A 347 8.96 -23.93 3.63
C VAL A 347 9.38 -25.28 3.05
N SER A 348 8.51 -25.89 2.25
CA SER A 348 8.78 -27.21 1.69
C SER A 348 9.98 -27.17 0.72
N PRO A 349 10.78 -28.25 0.62
CA PRO A 349 11.87 -28.34 -0.35
C PRO A 349 11.44 -28.13 -1.80
N GLN A 350 10.20 -28.48 -2.13
CA GLN A 350 9.61 -28.26 -3.45
C GLN A 350 9.35 -26.77 -3.75
N ALA A 351 8.96 -25.99 -2.73
CA ALA A 351 8.82 -24.54 -2.86
C ALA A 351 10.16 -23.79 -2.90
N LEU A 352 11.26 -24.45 -2.52
CA LEU A 352 12.63 -23.92 -2.62
C LEU A 352 13.27 -24.14 -4.00
N ALA A 353 12.71 -25.03 -4.82
CA ALA A 353 13.24 -25.41 -6.12
C ALA A 353 12.50 -24.78 -7.32
N ALA A 354 11.41 -24.05 -7.05
CA ALA A 354 10.56 -23.36 -8.04
C ALA A 354 10.82 -21.85 -8.00
#